data_AF-A0A1G2EWD5-F1
#
_entry.id   AF-A0A1G2EWD5-F1
#
_cell.length_a   1.000
_cell.length_b   1.000
_cell.length_c   1.000
_cell.angle_alpha   90.00
_cell.angle_beta   90.00
_cell.angle_gamma   90.00
#
_symmetry.space_group_name_H-M   'P 1'
#
loop_
_entity.id
_entity.type
_entity.pdbx_description
1 polymer ?
#
loop_
_entity_poly.entity_id
_entity_poly.type
_entity_poly.pdbx_seq_one_letter_code
_entity_poly.pdbx_strand_id
1 'polypeptide(L)'
;MLSEKFNGVKSYFKENQSDFFIALSFLMIALIGFGLGRLSYLVDQKRPITIEEVNLGAVLASEALFVASKNGTAYYPPSCAGAGRIKEENKIWFSSQKEAESLGYKPASNCPGL
;
A
#
# COMPACT_ATOMS: atom_id res chain seq x y z
N MET A 1 58.54 5.33 18.51
CA MET A 1 58.05 4.06 19.12
C MET A 1 56.97 3.34 18.31
N LEU A 2 56.00 4.02 17.67
CA LEU A 2 54.98 3.34 16.85
C LEU A 2 55.53 2.80 15.52
N SER A 3 56.48 3.50 14.89
CA SER A 3 57.04 3.13 13.58
C SER A 3 57.80 1.79 13.57
N GLU A 4 58.53 1.46 14.64
CA GLU A 4 59.24 0.17 14.72
C GLU A 4 58.29 -1.02 14.89
N LYS A 5 57.21 -0.86 15.66
CA LYS A 5 56.18 -1.89 15.79
C LYS A 5 55.50 -2.17 14.45
N PHE A 6 55.24 -1.15 13.64
CA PHE A 6 54.68 -1.31 12.30
C PHE A 6 55.63 -2.07 11.36
N ASN A 7 56.94 -1.81 11.42
CA ASN A 7 57.91 -2.51 10.59
C ASN A 7 58.06 -3.99 10.97
N GLY A 8 58.02 -4.32 12.26
CA GLY A 8 57.96 -5.71 12.73
C GLY A 8 56.71 -6.43 12.24
N VAL A 9 55.53 -5.82 12.44
CA VAL A 9 54.24 -6.39 11.97
C VAL A 9 54.21 -6.58 10.46
N LYS A 10 54.80 -5.65 9.69
CA LYS A 10 54.91 -5.73 8.23
C LYS A 10 55.81 -6.88 7.75
N SER A 11 56.85 -7.22 8.51
CA SER A 11 57.70 -8.37 8.23
C SER A 11 56.97 -9.69 8.46
N TYR A 12 56.28 -9.82 9.61
CA TYR A 12 55.48 -11.01 9.94
C TYR A 12 54.35 -11.27 8.93
N PHE A 13 53.67 -10.21 8.48
CA PHE A 13 52.65 -10.31 7.43
C PHE A 13 53.18 -10.79 6.09
N LYS A 14 54.44 -10.48 5.78
CA LYS A 14 55.07 -10.81 4.49
C LYS A 14 55.59 -12.25 4.47
N GLU A 15 56.00 -12.78 5.63
CA GLU A 15 56.48 -14.15 5.77
C GLU A 15 55.32 -15.17 5.83
N ASN A 16 54.20 -14.82 6.48
CA ASN A 16 53.01 -15.67 6.59
C ASN A 16 51.82 -15.20 5.71
N GLN A 17 52.12 -14.66 4.53
CA GLN A 17 51.10 -14.09 3.64
C GLN A 17 50.01 -15.10 3.24
N SER A 18 50.37 -16.37 3.05
CA SER A 18 49.43 -17.45 2.72
C SER A 18 48.45 -17.75 3.85
N ASP A 19 48.94 -17.81 5.09
CA ASP A 19 48.11 -18.13 6.26
C ASP A 19 47.15 -16.99 6.55
N PHE A 20 47.59 -15.75 6.34
CA PHE A 20 46.72 -14.59 6.45
C PHE A 20 45.62 -14.59 5.40
N PHE A 21 45.92 -14.99 4.17
CA PHE A 21 44.92 -15.11 3.10
C PHE A 21 43.87 -16.19 3.42
N ILE A 22 44.30 -17.33 3.97
CA ILE A 22 43.41 -18.40 4.41
C ILE A 22 42.55 -17.92 5.59
N ALA A 23 43.13 -17.28 6.60
CA ALA A 23 42.38 -16.74 7.74
C ALA A 23 41.35 -15.69 7.30
N LEU A 24 41.73 -14.80 6.38
CA LEU A 24 40.86 -13.77 5.82
C LEU A 24 39.73 -14.39 4.98
N SER A 25 40.01 -15.45 4.22
CA SER A 25 38.98 -16.13 3.42
C SER A 25 37.93 -16.79 4.32
N PHE A 26 38.34 -17.47 5.38
CA PHE A 26 37.44 -18.03 6.38
C PHE A 26 36.62 -16.95 7.09
N LEU A 27 37.24 -15.83 7.45
CA LEU A 27 36.54 -14.69 8.04
C LEU A 27 35.45 -14.16 7.08
N MET A 28 35.78 -14.03 5.79
CA MET A 28 34.82 -13.58 4.78
C MET A 28 33.66 -14.56 4.60
N ILE A 29 33.94 -15.86 4.54
CA ILE A 29 32.92 -16.90 4.45
C ILE A 29 31.98 -16.85 5.67
N ALA A 30 32.53 -16.66 6.86
CA ALA A 30 31.75 -16.54 8.09
C ALA A 30 30.83 -15.30 8.08
N LEU A 31 31.34 -14.15 7.62
CA LEU A 31 30.55 -12.91 7.51
C LEU A 31 29.42 -13.05 6.48
N ILE A 32 29.67 -13.70 5.35
CA ILE A 32 28.64 -13.97 4.33
C ILE A 32 27.57 -14.91 4.90
N GLY A 33 27.96 -16.01 5.55
CA GLY A 33 27.02 -16.94 6.18
C GLY A 33 26.18 -16.30 7.28
N PHE A 34 26.79 -15.48 8.13
CA PHE A 34 26.10 -14.71 9.16
C PHE A 34 25.11 -13.70 8.55
N GLY A 35 25.53 -12.97 7.51
CA GLY A 35 24.67 -12.02 6.80
C GLY A 35 23.44 -12.67 6.19
N LEU A 36 23.60 -13.83 5.55
CA LEU A 36 22.49 -14.60 4.98
C LEU A 36 21.54 -15.15 6.06
N GLY A 37 22.08 -15.67 7.17
CA GLY A 37 21.26 -16.12 8.31
C GLY A 37 20.43 -14.99 8.91
N ARG A 38 21.02 -13.80 9.06
CA ARG A 38 20.32 -12.59 9.51
C ARG A 38 19.20 -12.17 8.55
N LEU A 39 19.40 -12.33 7.23
CA LEU A 39 18.39 -12.02 6.21
C LEU A 39 17.22 -13.01 6.24
N SER A 40 17.51 -14.30 6.44
CA SER A 40 16.49 -15.35 6.52
C SER A 40 15.49 -15.13 7.67
N TYR A 41 15.94 -14.61 8.80
CA TYR A 41 15.07 -14.24 9.93
C TYR A 41 14.07 -13.13 9.59
N LEU A 42 14.44 -12.18 8.71
CA LEU A 42 13.55 -11.09 8.33
C LEU A 42 12.44 -11.53 7.37
N VAL A 43 12.68 -12.61 6.60
CA VAL A 43 11.70 -13.16 5.64
C VAL A 43 10.59 -13.95 6.34
N ASP A 44 10.85 -14.48 7.54
CA ASP A 44 9.89 -15.31 8.28
C ASP A 44 8.83 -14.50 9.06
N GLN A 45 8.86 -13.17 8.95
CA GLN A 45 7.78 -12.28 9.39
C GLN A 45 6.58 -12.39 8.42
N LYS A 46 6.01 -13.58 8.28
CA LYS A 46 4.69 -13.78 7.69
C LYS A 46 3.68 -13.11 8.61
N ARG A 47 3.33 -11.87 8.26
CA ARG A 47 2.26 -11.12 8.94
C ARG A 47 1.03 -12.03 8.94
N PRO A 48 0.38 -12.27 10.11
CA PRO A 48 -0.91 -12.93 10.09
C PRO A 48 -1.83 -12.09 9.21
N ILE A 49 -2.43 -12.73 8.22
CA ILE A 49 -3.47 -12.11 7.39
C ILE A 49 -4.67 -11.96 8.31
N THR A 50 -4.80 -10.81 8.96
CA THR A 50 -6.02 -10.41 9.65
C THR A 50 -7.03 -10.09 8.57
N ILE A 51 -7.97 -11.01 8.36
CA ILE A 51 -9.14 -10.76 7.52
C ILE A 51 -10.01 -9.79 8.32
N GLU A 52 -9.87 -8.49 8.07
CA GLU A 52 -10.91 -7.54 8.45
C GLU A 52 -12.13 -7.89 7.61
N GLU A 53 -13.23 -8.25 8.27
CA GLU A 53 -14.52 -8.34 7.61
C GLU A 53 -14.81 -6.97 6.99
N VAL A 54 -14.70 -6.88 5.68
CA VAL A 54 -15.10 -5.68 4.95
C VAL A 54 -16.58 -5.52 5.21
N ASN A 55 -16.94 -4.64 6.14
CA ASN A 55 -18.31 -4.26 6.36
C ASN A 55 -18.76 -3.46 5.14
N LEU A 56 -19.33 -4.17 4.16
CA LEU A 56 -19.88 -3.61 2.92
C LEU A 56 -20.90 -2.48 3.19
N GLY A 57 -21.44 -2.39 4.42
CA GLY A 57 -22.33 -1.30 4.83
C GLY A 57 -21.65 0.07 4.90
N ALA A 58 -20.34 0.13 5.17
CA ALA A 58 -19.60 1.40 5.25
C ALA A 58 -19.04 1.85 3.89
N VAL A 59 -18.70 0.90 3.00
CA VAL A 59 -18.22 1.20 1.64
C VAL A 59 -19.35 1.78 0.79
N LEU A 60 -20.58 1.25 0.93
CA LEU A 60 -21.78 1.80 0.28
C LEU A 60 -22.22 3.16 0.84
N ALA A 61 -21.73 3.55 2.02
CA ALA A 61 -22.03 4.85 2.63
C ALA A 61 -21.01 5.94 2.28
N SER A 62 -19.81 5.57 1.81
CA SER A 62 -18.70 6.52 1.59
C SER A 62 -18.40 6.84 0.13
N GLU A 63 -18.99 6.13 -0.83
CA GLU A 63 -19.03 6.56 -2.22
C GLU A 63 -20.42 7.13 -2.47
N ALA A 64 -20.57 8.45 -2.34
CA ALA A 64 -21.81 9.16 -2.61
C ALA A 64 -22.18 9.04 -4.09
N LEU A 65 -22.75 7.90 -4.47
CA LEU A 65 -23.25 7.61 -5.80
C LEU A 65 -24.57 8.38 -5.98
N PHE A 66 -24.61 9.32 -6.92
CA PHE A 66 -25.81 10.09 -7.21
C PHE A 66 -26.71 9.30 -8.16
N VAL A 67 -27.98 9.15 -7.81
CA VAL A 67 -28.96 8.46 -8.66
C VAL A 67 -29.83 9.47 -9.41
N ALA A 68 -29.99 9.26 -10.70
CA ALA A 68 -30.93 10.02 -11.52
C ALA A 68 -31.91 9.06 -12.22
N SER A 69 -33.00 9.62 -12.75
CA SER A 69 -33.93 8.86 -13.58
C SER A 69 -33.65 9.08 -15.05
N LYS A 70 -33.65 8.03 -15.88
CA LYS A 70 -33.58 8.11 -17.35
C LYS A 70 -34.65 9.03 -17.96
N ASN A 71 -35.83 9.09 -17.32
CA ASN A 71 -36.96 9.91 -17.75
C ASN A 71 -37.04 11.25 -17.01
N GLY A 72 -36.17 11.46 -16.02
CA GLY A 72 -36.13 12.68 -15.22
C GLY A 72 -34.98 13.58 -15.64
N THR A 73 -34.98 14.79 -15.10
CA THR A 73 -33.89 15.77 -15.30
C THR A 73 -33.18 16.10 -13.99
N ALA A 74 -33.51 15.40 -12.90
CA ALA A 74 -32.96 15.65 -11.57
C ALA A 74 -32.16 14.45 -11.05
N TYR A 75 -31.08 14.75 -10.32
CA TYR A 75 -30.26 13.76 -9.61
C TYR A 75 -30.42 13.90 -8.09
N TYR A 76 -30.32 12.76 -7.40
CA TYR A 76 -30.64 12.60 -5.99
C TYR A 76 -29.52 11.81 -5.29
N PRO A 77 -29.24 12.05 -4.00
CA PRO A 77 -28.44 11.13 -3.22
C PRO A 77 -29.24 9.84 -2.92
N PRO A 78 -28.57 8.71 -2.67
CA PRO A 78 -29.22 7.41 -2.47
C PRO A 78 -30.08 7.37 -1.20
N SER A 79 -29.81 8.26 -0.26
CA SER A 79 -30.54 8.42 1.01
C SER A 79 -31.82 9.28 0.89
N CYS A 80 -32.09 9.92 -0.26
CA CYS A 80 -33.25 10.80 -0.39
C CYS A 80 -34.53 10.05 -0.81
N ALA A 81 -35.68 10.45 -0.25
CA ALA A 81 -36.98 9.87 -0.58
C ALA A 81 -37.34 9.93 -2.09
N GLY A 82 -36.77 10.88 -2.84
CA GLY A 82 -36.91 10.95 -4.30
C GLY A 82 -36.25 9.79 -5.04
N ALA A 83 -35.08 9.32 -4.56
CA ALA A 83 -34.35 8.20 -5.13
C ALA A 83 -35.12 6.87 -5.03
N GLY A 84 -35.82 6.65 -3.90
CA GLY A 84 -36.61 5.45 -3.64
C GLY A 84 -37.87 5.31 -4.50
N ARG A 85 -38.32 6.39 -5.15
CA ARG A 85 -39.51 6.38 -6.04
C ARG A 85 -39.18 6.05 -7.49
N ILE A 86 -37.90 6.06 -7.86
CA ILE A 86 -37.46 5.74 -9.22
C ILE A 86 -37.48 4.22 -9.36
N LYS A 87 -38.16 3.71 -10.39
CA LYS A 87 -38.13 2.28 -10.73
C LYS A 87 -36.70 1.84 -11.06
N GLU A 88 -36.32 0.63 -10.68
CA GLU A 88 -34.95 0.12 -10.87
C GLU A 88 -34.52 0.17 -12.34
N GLU A 89 -35.44 -0.12 -13.28
CA GLU A 89 -35.18 -0.07 -14.72
C GLU A 89 -34.76 1.33 -15.24
N ASN A 90 -35.16 2.37 -14.52
CA ASN A 90 -34.96 3.77 -14.87
C ASN A 90 -33.88 4.47 -14.05
N LYS A 91 -33.21 3.77 -13.12
CA LYS A 91 -32.11 4.35 -12.33
C LYS A 91 -30.84 4.44 -13.16
N ILE A 92 -30.16 5.57 -13.06
CA ILE A 92 -28.79 5.79 -13.54
C ILE A 92 -27.97 6.22 -12.33
N TRP A 93 -26.81 5.61 -12.15
CA TRP A 93 -25.89 5.92 -11.05
C TRP A 93 -24.70 6.70 -11.58
N PHE A 94 -24.36 7.79 -10.89
CA PHE A 94 -23.22 8.65 -11.18
C PHE A 94 -22.23 8.59 -10.04
N SER A 95 -20.94 8.63 -10.39
CA SER A 95 -19.84 8.62 -9.45
C SER A 95 -19.61 10.01 -8.80
N SER A 96 -20.15 11.06 -9.41
CA SER A 96 -19.97 12.45 -8.98
C SER A 96 -21.13 13.37 -9.38
N GLN A 97 -21.39 14.42 -8.60
CA GLN A 97 -22.36 15.48 -8.93
C GLN A 97 -22.04 16.15 -10.27
N LYS A 98 -20.75 16.41 -10.52
CA LYS A 98 -20.27 17.09 -11.73
C LYS A 98 -20.51 16.27 -12.99
N GLU A 99 -20.48 14.95 -12.87
CA GLU A 99 -20.81 14.03 -13.96
C GLU A 99 -22.29 14.14 -14.34
N ALA A 100 -23.19 14.16 -13.34
CA ALA A 100 -24.62 14.34 -13.54
C ALA A 100 -24.94 15.71 -14.17
N GLU A 101 -24.31 16.79 -13.70
CA GLU A 101 -24.51 18.14 -14.26
C GLU A 101 -24.00 18.28 -15.70
N SER A 102 -22.88 17.63 -16.03
CA SER A 102 -22.34 17.62 -17.40
C SER A 102 -23.28 16.96 -18.41
N LEU A 103 -24.10 16.02 -17.93
CA LEU A 103 -25.14 15.35 -18.70
C LEU A 103 -26.47 16.11 -18.69
N GLY A 104 -26.53 17.27 -18.05
CA GLY A 104 -27.69 18.16 -18.01
C GLY A 104 -28.68 17.88 -16.88
N TYR A 105 -28.32 17.06 -15.89
CA TYR A 105 -29.17 16.81 -14.72
C TYR A 105 -29.00 17.92 -13.68
N LYS A 106 -30.11 18.36 -13.10
CA LYS A 106 -30.17 19.40 -12.07
C LYS A 106 -30.21 18.78 -10.66
N PRO A 107 -29.70 19.48 -9.64
CA PRO A 107 -29.84 19.03 -8.27
C PRO A 107 -31.32 18.98 -7.88
N ALA A 108 -31.71 17.90 -7.19
CA ALA A 108 -33.07 17.72 -6.70
C ALA A 108 -33.41 18.73 -5.58
N SER A 109 -34.37 19.62 -5.82
CA SER A 109 -34.76 20.66 -4.87
C SER A 109 -35.43 20.13 -3.58
N ASN A 110 -35.83 18.86 -3.57
CA ASN A 110 -36.53 18.21 -2.45
C ASN A 110 -35.60 17.42 -1.52
N CYS A 111 -34.28 17.45 -1.74
CA CYS A 111 -33.30 16.73 -0.91
C CYS A 111 -32.36 17.72 -0.22
N PRO A 112 -32.22 17.68 1.12
CA PRO A 112 -31.26 18.52 1.83
C PRO A 112 -29.83 18.03 1.58
N GLY A 113 -28.92 18.93 1.20
CA GLY A 113 -27.47 18.65 1.06
C GLY A 113 -26.94 18.49 -0.37
N LEU A 114 -27.57 19.15 -1.35
CA LEU A 114 -27.14 19.28 -2.75
C LEU A 114 -26.89 20.75 -3.10
#